data_AF-A0A7Y5DHU4-F1
#
_entry.id   AF-A0A7Y5DHU4-F1
#
_cell.length_a   1.000
_cell.length_b   1.000
_cell.length_c   1.000
_cell.angle_alpha   90.00
_cell.angle_beta   90.00
_cell.angle_gamma   90.00
#
_symmetry.space_group_name_H-M   'P 1'
#
loop_
_entity.id
_entity.type
_entity.pdbx_description
1 polymer ?
#
loop_
_entity_poly.entity_id
_entity_poly.type
_entity_poly.pdbx_seq_one_letter_code
_entity_poly.pdbx_strand_id
1 'polypeptide(L)'
;MKTNIQVISTENRKGRSKTGNDYDMNICQCVVHEETPEGLQKKIGELVLPKGHPVVSEGMYEGHFGISIGQDKRISGRLIQLTPLRTAVPAAGAGAKP
;
A
#
# COMPACT_ATOMS: atom_id res chain seq x y z
N MET A 1 4.17 11.22 -7.29
CA MET A 1 4.60 10.25 -8.34
C MET A 1 3.56 9.15 -8.43
N LYS A 2 3.16 8.76 -9.64
CA LYS A 2 2.19 7.69 -9.87
C LYS A 2 2.90 6.42 -10.33
N THR A 3 2.48 5.26 -9.85
CA THR A 3 3.04 3.98 -10.29
C THR A 3 1.96 2.89 -10.30
N ASN A 4 2.12 1.92 -11.19
CA ASN A 4 1.24 0.76 -11.26
C ASN A 4 1.72 -0.30 -10.26
N ILE A 5 0.82 -0.68 -9.36
CA ILE A 5 1.08 -1.62 -8.28
C ILE A 5 0.11 -2.78 -8.45
N GLN A 6 0.62 -4.00 -8.52
CA GLN A 6 -0.20 -5.19 -8.41
C GLN A 6 -0.23 -5.63 -6.94
N VAL A 7 -1.38 -5.57 -6.29
CA VAL A 7 -1.58 -6.14 -4.95
C VAL A 7 -1.81 -7.64 -5.09
N ILE A 8 -1.07 -8.43 -4.30
CA ILE A 8 -1.14 -9.89 -4.29
C ILE A 8 -1.93 -10.37 -3.08
N SER A 9 -1.63 -9.83 -1.90
CA SER A 9 -2.30 -10.18 -0.66
C SER A 9 -2.26 -8.99 0.30
N THR A 10 -3.22 -8.96 1.22
CA THR A 10 -3.26 -7.96 2.29
C THR A 10 -3.41 -8.68 3.62
N GLU A 11 -2.51 -8.37 4.54
CA GLU A 11 -2.50 -8.90 5.89
C GLU A 11 -2.70 -7.77 6.89
N ASN A 12 -3.47 -8.04 7.94
CA ASN A 12 -3.61 -7.09 9.03
C ASN A 12 -2.62 -7.44 10.15
N ARG A 13 -1.73 -6.50 10.48
CA ARG A 13 -0.74 -6.65 11.54
C ARG A 13 -1.14 -5.76 12.71
N LYS A 14 -1.51 -6.42 13.81
CA LYS A 14 -1.78 -5.76 15.10
C LYS A 14 -0.67 -6.06 16.08
N GLY A 15 -0.36 -5.08 16.92
CA GLY A 15 0.58 -5.29 18.01
C GLY A 15 0.75 -4.03 18.84
N ARG A 16 1.67 -4.11 19.80
CA ARG A 16 2.03 -2.99 20.66
C ARG A 16 3.40 -2.47 20.27
N SER A 17 3.53 -1.17 20.05
CA SER A 17 4.80 -0.55 19.74
C SER A 17 5.74 -0.62 20.95
N LYS A 18 7.05 -0.45 20.72
CA LYS A 18 8.05 -0.31 21.79
C LYS A 18 7.75 0.86 22.75
N THR A 19 6.98 1.83 22.30
CA THR A 19 6.56 3.01 23.08
C THR A 19 5.20 2.83 23.77
N GLY A 20 4.62 1.63 23.72
CA GLY A 20 3.39 1.27 24.43
C GLY A 20 2.10 1.56 23.68
N ASN A 21 2.18 2.14 22.47
CA ASN A 21 1.01 2.46 21.65
C ASN A 21 0.57 1.25 20.83
N ASP A 22 -0.73 0.94 20.87
CA ASP A 22 -1.29 -0.08 20.00
C ASP A 22 -1.26 0.38 18.54
N TYR A 23 -0.83 -0.52 17.67
CA TYR A 23 -0.88 -0.33 16.22
C TYR A 23 -1.73 -1.41 15.58
N ASP A 24 -2.53 -0.98 14.63
CA ASP A 24 -3.30 -1.80 13.71
C ASP A 24 -2.95 -1.27 12.32
N MET A 25 -2.26 -2.10 11.53
CA MET A 25 -1.69 -1.72 10.24
C MET A 25 -2.05 -2.77 9.21
N ASN A 26 -2.63 -2.34 8.10
CA ASN A 26 -2.83 -3.20 6.94
C ASN A 26 -1.56 -3.15 6.07
N ILE A 27 -0.94 -4.30 5.83
CA ILE A 27 0.26 -4.46 5.02
C ILE A 27 -0.13 -5.25 3.78
N CYS A 28 0.19 -4.73 2.60
CA CYS A 28 -0.09 -5.38 1.33
C CYS A 28 1.22 -5.90 0.74
N GLN A 29 1.26 -7.17 0.36
CA GLN A 29 2.30 -7.65 -0.55
C GLN A 29 1.95 -7.23 -1.96
N CYS A 30 2.90 -6.59 -2.63
CA CYS A 30 2.65 -6.01 -3.94
C CYS A 30 3.86 -6.10 -4.87
N VAL A 31 3.57 -6.08 -6.17
CA VAL A 31 4.54 -6.08 -7.25
C VAL A 31 4.51 -4.72 -7.92
N VAL A 32 5.64 -4.04 -7.91
CA VAL A 32 5.86 -2.78 -8.62
C VAL A 32 6.55 -3.09 -9.94
N HIS A 33 5.98 -2.56 -11.02
CA HIS A 33 6.61 -2.58 -12.34
C HIS A 33 7.40 -1.28 -12.50
N GLU A 34 8.73 -1.38 -12.48
CA GLU A 34 9.63 -0.24 -12.66
C GLU A 34 10.26 -0.32 -14.05
N GLU A 35 10.08 0.71 -14.86
CA GLU A 35 10.81 0.86 -16.11
C GLU A 35 12.21 1.41 -15.82
N THR A 36 13.20 0.56 -16.02
CA THR A 36 14.62 0.92 -15.91
C THR A 36 15.21 1.03 -17.33
N PRO A 37 16.38 1.67 -17.51
CA PRO A 37 17.08 1.67 -18.80
C PRO A 37 17.40 0.26 -19.33
N GLU A 38 17.43 -0.74 -18.44
CA GLU A 38 17.70 -2.14 -18.73
C GLU A 38 16.42 -2.93 -19.09
N GLY A 39 15.25 -2.30 -18.99
CA GLY A 39 13.95 -2.90 -19.28
C GLY A 39 12.96 -2.84 -18.10
N LEU A 40 11.82 -3.49 -18.29
CA LEU A 40 10.75 -3.57 -17.28
C LEU A 40 11.14 -4.57 -16.18
N GLN A 41 11.47 -4.06 -14.99
CA GLN A 41 11.77 -4.89 -13.82
C GLN A 41 10.56 -5.02 -12.90
N LYS A 42 10.33 -6.24 -12.41
CA LYS A 42 9.31 -6.54 -11.39
C LYS A 42 9.97 -6.57 -10.02
N LYS A 43 9.59 -5.65 -9.14
CA LYS A 43 10.06 -5.63 -7.75
C LYS A 43 8.92 -6.04 -6.83
N ILE A 44 9.16 -7.02 -5.97
CA ILE A 44 8.21 -7.44 -4.94
C ILE A 44 8.53 -6.64 -3.67
N GLY A 45 7.51 -6.05 -3.07
CA GLY A 45 7.64 -5.26 -1.85
C GLY A 45 6.39 -5.30 -0.98
N GLU A 46 6.55 -4.78 0.23
CA GLU A 46 5.46 -4.61 1.19
C GLU A 46 5.05 -3.14 1.23
N LEU A 47 3.75 -2.89 1.11
CA LEU A 47 3.15 -1.57 1.16
C LEU A 47 2.28 -1.46 2.40
N VAL A 48 2.67 -0.56 3.30
CA VAL A 48 1.88 -0.23 4.47
C VAL A 48 0.77 0.75 4.06
N LEU A 49 -0.48 0.34 4.24
CA LEU A 49 -1.61 1.23 4.00
C LEU A 49 -1.73 2.30 5.11
N PRO A 50 -2.25 3.49 4.78
CA PRO A 50 -2.59 4.50 5.77
C PRO A 50 -3.57 3.95 6.83
N LYS A 51 -3.48 4.47 8.06
CA LYS A 51 -4.44 4.12 9.11
C LYS A 51 -5.86 4.50 8.67
N GLY A 52 -6.80 3.57 8.85
CA GLY A 52 -8.20 3.76 8.45
C GLY A 52 -8.51 3.41 6.99
N HIS A 53 -7.52 3.03 6.19
CA HIS A 53 -7.77 2.52 4.84
C HIS A 53 -8.34 1.09 4.92
N PRO A 54 -9.44 0.78 4.20
CA PRO A 54 -9.97 -0.58 4.16
C PRO A 54 -8.94 -1.54 3.55
N VAL A 55 -9.05 -2.81 3.95
CA VAL A 55 -8.28 -3.91 3.34
C VAL A 55 -8.53 -3.87 1.84
N VAL A 56 -7.46 -3.82 1.06
CA VAL A 56 -7.54 -3.86 -0.40
C VAL A 56 -7.45 -5.30 -0.87
N SER A 57 -8.20 -5.61 -1.91
CA SER A 57 -8.16 -6.92 -2.55
C SER A 57 -6.96 -7.04 -3.48
N GLU A 58 -6.65 -8.27 -3.86
CA GLU A 58 -5.74 -8.56 -4.96
C GLU A 58 -6.22 -7.88 -6.26
N GLY A 59 -5.29 -7.29 -7.00
CA GLY A 59 -5.64 -6.54 -8.20
C GLY A 59 -4.62 -5.49 -8.61
N MET A 60 -4.92 -4.81 -9.71
CA MET A 60 -4.08 -3.72 -10.23
C MET A 60 -4.55 -2.37 -9.67
N TYR A 61 -3.62 -1.60 -9.13
CA TYR A 61 -3.86 -0.30 -8.50
C TYR A 61 -2.89 0.74 -9.04
N GLU A 62 -3.34 1.99 -9.12
CA GLU A 62 -2.48 3.16 -9.27
C GLU A 62 -2.14 3.71 -7.88
N GLY A 63 -0.87 3.61 -7.50
CA GLY A 63 -0.35 4.19 -6.27
C GLY A 63 0.17 5.60 -6.49
N HIS A 64 -0.31 6.55 -5.70
CA HIS A 64 0.23 7.91 -5.64
C HIS A 64 1.14 8.03 -4.42
N PHE A 65 2.44 8.20 -4.68
CA PHE A 65 3.45 8.45 -3.66
C PHE A 65 3.77 9.94 -3.54
N GLY A 66 3.79 10.41 -2.31
CA GLY A 66 4.27 11.72 -1.90
C GLY A 66 5.61 11.62 -1.18
N ILE A 67 6.23 12.77 -0.97
CA ILE A 67 7.48 12.88 -0.21
C ILE A 67 7.13 12.97 1.28
N SER A 68 7.76 12.14 2.10
CA SER A 68 7.65 12.17 3.56
C SER A 68 9.04 12.22 4.18
N ILE A 69 9.20 13.03 5.22
CA ILE A 69 10.42 13.11 6.00
C ILE A 69 10.25 12.23 7.24
N GLY A 70 11.10 11.23 7.39
CA GLY A 70 11.11 10.32 8.54
C GLY A 70 11.63 11.00 9.82
N GLN A 71 11.40 10.36 10.97
CA GLN A 71 11.95 10.84 12.25
C GLN A 71 13.48 10.83 12.27
N ASP A 72 14.10 9.96 11.48
CA ASP A 72 15.52 9.88 11.20
C ASP A 72 16.02 10.96 10.21
N LYS A 73 15.16 11.92 9.86
CA LYS A 73 15.40 13.02 8.89
C LYS A 73 15.67 12.54 7.46
N ARG A 74 15.41 11.27 7.14
CA ARG A 74 15.55 10.76 5.78
C ARG A 74 14.32 11.07 4.94
N ILE A 75 14.57 11.42 3.67
CA ILE A 75 13.53 11.61 2.67
C ILE A 75 13.09 10.22 2.19
N SER A 76 11.79 9.95 2.24
CA SER A 76 11.18 8.68 1.85
C SER A 76 9.94 8.91 1.01
N GLY A 77 9.61 7.96 0.14
CA GLY A 77 8.32 7.92 -0.54
C GLY A 77 7.26 7.30 0.37
N ARG A 78 6.12 7.98 0.55
CA ARG A 78 4.97 7.44 1.29
C ARG A 78 3.76 7.37 0.39
N LEU A 79 3.03 6.26 0.45
CA LEU A 79 1.75 6.13 -0.22
C LEU A 79 0.76 7.15 0.38
N ILE A 80 0.25 8.02 -0.48
CA ILE A 80 -0.77 9.02 -0.13
C ILE A 80 -2.15 8.52 -0.52
N GLN A 81 -2.24 7.88 -1.69
CA GLN A 81 -3.50 7.38 -2.24
C GLN A 81 -3.25 6.11 -3.04
N LEU A 82 -4.18 5.15 -2.95
CA LEU A 82 -4.18 3.93 -3.74
C LEU A 82 -5.53 3.81 -4.43
N THR A 83 -5.53 3.85 -5.76
CA THR A 83 -6.76 3.84 -6.57
C THR A 83 -6.85 2.54 -7.34
N PRO A 84 -7.96 1.78 -7.25
CA PRO A 84 -8.13 0.57 -8.06
C PRO A 84 -8.18 0.93 -9.54
N LEU A 85 -7.36 0.26 -10.35
CA LEU A 85 -7.55 0.23 -11.79
C LEU A 85 -8.71 -0.74 -12.07
N ARG A 86 -9.42 -0.61 -13.20
CA ARG A 86 -10.66 -1.35 -13.51
C ARG A 86 -10.57 -2.89 -13.38
N THR A 87 -9.37 -3.44 -13.23
CA THR A 87 -9.06 -4.86 -13.04
C THR A 87 -8.93 -5.29 -11.57
N ALA A 88 -8.99 -4.38 -10.59
CA ALA A 88 -9.03 -4.76 -9.18
C ALA A 88 -10.44 -5.15 -8.77
N VAL A 89 -10.63 -6.40 -8.36
CA VAL A 89 -11.87 -6.84 -7.73
C VAL A 89 -11.97 -6.07 -6.41
N PRO A 90 -13.02 -5.27 -6.16
CA PRO A 90 -13.17 -4.60 -4.89
C PRO A 90 -13.28 -5.65 -3.78
N ALA A 91 -12.54 -5.45 -2.68
CA ALA A 91 -12.72 -6.22 -1.46
C ALA A 91 -14.15 -5.97 -0.98
N ALA A 92 -15.05 -6.93 -1.26
CA ALA A 92 -16.43 -6.88 -0.82
C ALA A 92 -16.45 -6.88 0.71
N GLY A 93 -16.63 -5.70 1.31
CA GLY A 93 -16.63 -5.55 2.76
C GLY A 93 -16.73 -4.12 3.28
N ALA A 94 -17.33 -3.18 2.54
CA ALA A 94 -17.83 -1.96 3.14
C ALA A 94 -19.31 -2.18 3.49
N GLY A 95 -19.56 -2.52 4.75
CA GLY A 95 -20.91 -2.56 5.31
C GLY A 95 -21.58 -1.19 5.17
N ALA A 96 -22.35 -1.03 4.09
CA ALA A 96 -23.42 -0.06 4.05
C ALA A 96 -24.55 -0.61 4.93
N LYS A 97 -24.70 -0.05 6.13
CA LYS A 97 -25.93 -0.22 6.90
C LYS A 97 -26.87 0.96 6.55
N PRO A 98 -28.15 0.69 6.21
CA PRO A 98 -29.15 1.70 5.93
C PRO A 98 -29.52 2.54 7.15
#